data_AF-B7P848-F1
#
_entry.id   AF-B7P848-F1
#
_cell.length_a   1.000
_cell.length_b   1.000
_cell.length_c   1.000
_cell.angle_alpha   90.00
_cell.angle_beta   90.00
_cell.angle_gamma   90.00
#
_symmetry.space_group_name_H-M   'P 1'
#
loop_
_entity.id
_entity.type
_entity.pdbx_description
1 polymer ?
#
loop_
_entity_poly.entity_id
_entity_poly.type
_entity_poly.pdbx_seq_one_letter_code
_entity_poly.pdbx_strand_id
1 'polypeptide(L)'
;MLVLDTFRGHICPGVNKAIQEAGTNLIVIPGGMTSQPLEVTINKPFKVRVAVLYKEWLARDNAAMTPTGHQKKAPCSEGTPWIKDAWEDLPATIIQIAFKICCISNALDGT
;
A
#
# COMPACT_ATOMS: atom_id res chain seq x y z
N MET A 1 -14.93 4.58 9.38
CA MET A 1 -14.20 5.72 8.77
C MET A 1 -13.24 5.16 7.75
N LEU A 2 -13.28 5.66 6.52
CA LEU A 2 -12.38 5.31 5.43
C LEU A 2 -11.69 6.59 4.96
N VAL A 3 -10.36 6.60 4.89
CA VAL A 3 -9.58 7.78 4.50
C VAL A 3 -8.91 7.52 3.17
N LEU A 4 -9.19 8.35 2.15
CA LEU A 4 -8.66 8.23 0.80
C LEU A 4 -8.14 9.59 0.30
N ASP A 5 -7.33 9.58 -0.75
CA ASP A 5 -6.88 10.79 -1.43
C ASP A 5 -7.94 11.38 -2.39
N THR A 6 -7.61 12.52 -3.00
CA THR A 6 -8.48 13.17 -4.00
C THR A 6 -8.47 12.50 -5.38
N PHE A 7 -8.03 11.24 -5.51
CA PHE A 7 -8.11 10.55 -6.80
C PHE A 7 -9.55 10.51 -7.29
N ARG A 8 -9.78 10.87 -8.57
CA ARG A 8 -11.13 11.01 -9.13
C ARG A 8 -11.97 9.72 -9.01
N GLY A 9 -11.32 8.56 -9.00
CA GLY A 9 -12.00 7.28 -8.77
C GLY A 9 -12.54 7.12 -7.35
N HIS A 10 -11.90 7.72 -6.34
CA HIS A 10 -12.32 7.63 -4.93
C HIS A 10 -13.50 8.55 -4.59
N ILE A 11 -13.64 9.68 -5.30
CA ILE A 11 -14.66 10.70 -5.02
C ILE A 11 -15.84 10.68 -6.00
N CYS A 12 -15.94 9.67 -6.87
CA CYS A 12 -17.03 9.59 -7.83
C CYS A 12 -18.36 9.23 -7.14
N PRO A 13 -19.52 9.64 -7.68
CA PRO A 13 -20.81 9.41 -7.04
C PRO A 13 -21.09 7.93 -6.73
N GLY A 14 -20.68 7.01 -7.60
CA GLY A 14 -20.85 5.57 -7.39
C GLY A 14 -20.07 5.04 -6.19
N VAL A 15 -18.83 5.47 -6.01
CA VAL A 15 -18.00 5.08 -4.86
C VAL A 15 -18.55 5.68 -3.57
N ASN A 16 -18.93 6.96 -3.58
CA ASN A 16 -19.56 7.59 -2.40
C ASN A 16 -20.84 6.85 -1.97
N LYS A 17 -21.69 6.48 -2.93
CA LYS A 17 -22.90 5.70 -2.67
C LYS A 17 -22.57 4.34 -2.03
N ALA A 18 -21.63 3.60 -2.61
CA ALA A 18 -21.24 2.29 -2.09
C ALA A 18 -20.65 2.36 -0.67
N ILE A 19 -19.86 3.40 -0.38
CA ILE A 19 -19.29 3.65 0.96
C ILE A 19 -20.41 3.95 1.97
N GLN A 20 -21.39 4.78 1.59
CA GLN A 20 -22.54 5.07 2.45
C GLN A 20 -23.40 3.81 2.71
N GLU A 21 -23.65 3.01 1.68
CA GLU A 21 -24.36 1.72 1.80
C GLU A 21 -23.61 0.73 2.69
N ALA A 22 -22.28 0.78 2.72
CA ALA A 22 -21.44 0.01 3.63
C ALA A 22 -21.40 0.56 5.07
N GLY A 23 -22.13 1.65 5.37
CA GLY A 23 -22.25 2.20 6.72
C GLY A 23 -20.98 2.88 7.25
N THR A 24 -20.13 3.41 6.38
CA THR A 24 -18.90 4.12 6.77
C THR A 24 -18.85 5.53 6.18
N ASN A 25 -18.08 6.40 6.83
CA ASN A 25 -17.83 7.76 6.35
C ASN A 25 -16.54 7.80 5.52
N LEU A 26 -16.57 8.46 4.37
CA LEU A 26 -15.38 8.80 3.58
C LEU A 26 -14.79 10.12 4.08
N ILE A 27 -13.49 10.13 4.36
CA ILE A 27 -12.69 11.33 4.61
C ILE A 27 -11.68 11.46 3.46
N VAL A 28 -11.65 12.64 2.84
CA VAL A 28 -10.78 12.92 1.70
C VAL A 28 -9.59 13.75 2.16
N ILE A 29 -8.38 13.27 1.91
CA ILE A 29 -7.13 14.00 2.16
C ILE A 29 -6.92 14.98 1.00
N PRO A 30 -6.83 16.31 1.25
CA PRO A 30 -6.62 17.30 0.19
C PRO A 30 -5.33 17.05 -0.60
N GLY A 31 -5.33 17.42 -1.88
CA GLY A 31 -4.13 17.36 -2.72
C GLY A 31 -2.98 18.20 -2.16
N GLY A 32 -1.76 17.71 -2.30
CA GLY A 32 -0.55 18.37 -1.77
C GLY A 32 -0.24 18.05 -0.30
N MET A 33 -1.08 17.24 0.37
CA MET A 33 -0.83 16.75 1.72
C MET A 33 -0.12 15.39 1.67
N THR A 34 1.01 15.27 2.36
CA THR A 34 1.75 14.01 2.51
C THR A 34 1.28 13.17 3.70
N SER A 35 0.23 13.60 4.42
CA SER A 35 -0.30 12.94 5.62
C SER A 35 -1.16 11.69 5.30
N GLN A 36 -0.69 10.84 4.39
CA GLN A 36 -1.31 9.57 4.07
C GLN A 36 -0.58 8.45 4.82
N PRO A 37 -1.25 7.64 5.67
CA PRO A 37 -0.61 6.60 6.46
C PRO A 37 0.27 5.65 5.64
N LEU A 38 -0.20 5.31 4.43
CA LEU A 38 0.58 4.50 3.49
C LEU A 38 1.93 5.15 3.15
N GLU A 39 1.93 6.41 2.72
CA GLU A 39 3.14 7.10 2.27
C GLU A 39 4.09 7.45 3.41
N VAL A 40 3.57 7.81 4.59
CA VAL A 40 4.41 8.28 5.71
C VAL A 40 5.22 7.14 6.32
N THR A 41 4.59 5.99 6.57
CA THR A 41 5.24 4.94 7.40
C THR A 41 5.17 3.55 6.78
N ILE A 42 4.09 3.16 6.10
CA ILE A 42 3.86 1.77 5.69
C ILE A 42 4.64 1.41 4.41
N ASN A 43 4.64 2.31 3.41
CA ASN A 43 5.21 2.05 2.09
C ASN A 43 6.71 1.75 2.13
N LYS A 44 7.47 2.40 3.01
CA LYS A 44 8.92 2.20 3.11
C LYS A 44 9.27 0.76 3.54
N PRO A 45 8.89 0.27 4.73
CA PRO A 45 9.18 -1.10 5.15
C PRO A 45 8.56 -2.14 4.20
N PHE A 46 7.34 -1.88 3.68
CA PHE A 46 6.72 -2.73 2.67
C PHE A 46 7.61 -2.89 1.42
N LYS A 47 8.01 -1.77 0.79
CA LYS A 47 8.84 -1.77 -0.42
C LYS A 47 10.23 -2.36 -0.16
N VAL A 48 10.79 -2.17 1.03
CA VAL A 48 12.07 -2.79 1.43
C VAL A 48 11.94 -4.32 1.43
N ARG A 49 10.86 -4.86 2.00
CA ARG A 49 10.64 -6.32 2.02
C ARG A 49 10.43 -6.89 0.62
N VAL A 50 9.57 -6.26 -0.19
CA VAL A 50 9.40 -6.66 -1.61
C VAL A 50 10.73 -6.62 -2.36
N ALA A 51 11.58 -5.62 -2.11
CA ALA A 51 12.89 -5.52 -2.76
C ALA A 51 13.86 -6.65 -2.36
N VAL A 52 13.79 -7.16 -1.13
CA VAL A 52 14.56 -8.33 -0.69
C VAL A 52 14.12 -9.56 -1.47
N LEU A 53 12.81 -9.84 -1.49
CA LEU A 53 12.24 -11.01 -2.19
C LEU A 53 12.50 -10.97 -3.70
N TYR A 54 12.43 -9.77 -4.29
CA TYR A 54 12.82 -9.56 -5.68
C TYR A 54 14.30 -9.89 -5.95
N LYS A 55 15.21 -9.48 -5.06
CA LYS A 55 16.66 -9.79 -5.21
C LYS A 55 16.94 -11.28 -5.04
N GLU A 56 16.26 -11.95 -4.10
CA GLU A 56 16.37 -13.39 -3.93
C GLU A 56 15.87 -14.14 -5.18
N TRP A 57 14.76 -13.69 -5.78
CA TRP A 57 14.28 -14.21 -7.04
C TRP A 57 15.29 -13.95 -8.18
N LEU A 58 15.86 -12.75 -8.25
CA LEU A 58 16.84 -12.37 -9.28
C LEU A 58 18.12 -13.21 -9.21
N ALA A 59 18.51 -13.66 -8.00
CA ALA A 59 19.68 -14.49 -7.77
C ALA A 59 19.46 -15.97 -8.13
N ARG A 60 18.23 -16.38 -8.48
CA ARG A 60 17.97 -17.74 -8.97
C ARG A 60 18.57 -17.90 -10.36
N ASP A 61 19.34 -18.97 -10.58
CA ASP A 61 19.99 -19.27 -11.87
C ASP A 61 19.04 -19.90 -12.90
N ASN A 62 17.81 -19.38 -12.96
CA ASN A 62 16.75 -19.87 -13.85
C ASN A 62 15.99 -18.73 -14.55
N ALA A 63 16.53 -17.51 -14.51
CA ALA A 63 15.88 -16.34 -15.08
C ALA A 63 15.83 -16.45 -16.61
N ALA A 64 14.61 -16.46 -17.16
CA ALA A 64 14.41 -16.45 -18.60
C ALA A 64 14.93 -15.12 -19.20
N MET A 65 15.69 -15.21 -20.29
CA MET A 65 16.23 -14.06 -21.01
C MET A 65 15.30 -13.60 -22.14
N THR A 66 15.30 -12.31 -22.45
CA THR A 66 14.72 -11.73 -23.66
C THR A 66 15.60 -12.05 -24.87
N PRO A 67 15.08 -11.94 -26.10
CA PRO A 67 15.90 -12.09 -27.31
C PRO A 67 17.10 -11.13 -27.39
N THR A 68 17.02 -9.99 -26.70
CA THR A 68 18.10 -8.99 -26.60
C THR A 68 19.08 -9.25 -25.45
N GLY A 69 18.94 -10.38 -24.73
CA GLY A 69 19.86 -10.78 -23.65
C GLY A 69 19.60 -10.13 -22.29
N HIS A 70 18.43 -9.53 -22.06
CA HIS A 70 18.05 -9.01 -20.73
C HIS A 70 17.24 -10.04 -19.95
N GLN A 71 17.33 -10.07 -18.62
CA GLN A 71 16.42 -10.88 -17.82
C GLN A 71 14.98 -10.40 -18.01
N LYS A 72 14.04 -11.33 -18.18
CA LYS A 72 12.61 -11.01 -18.22
C LYS A 72 12.15 -10.49 -16.86
N LYS A 73 11.14 -9.63 -16.88
CA LYS A 73 10.44 -9.20 -15.65
C LYS A 73 9.80 -10.42 -14.99
N ALA A 74 9.77 -10.42 -13.65
CA ALA A 74 9.04 -11.41 -12.90
C ALA A 74 7.56 -11.41 -13.34
N PRO A 75 6.96 -12.58 -13.63
CA PRO A 75 5.54 -12.67 -13.91
C PRO A 75 4.73 -12.31 -12.66
N CYS A 76 3.48 -11.86 -12.83
CA CYS A 76 2.62 -11.52 -11.69
C CYS A 76 2.47 -12.69 -10.70
N SER A 77 2.45 -13.93 -11.17
CA SER A 77 2.38 -15.13 -10.33
C SER A 77 3.57 -15.28 -9.37
N GLU A 78 4.75 -14.78 -9.73
CA GLU A 78 5.92 -14.73 -8.83
C GLU A 78 5.83 -13.52 -7.89
N GLY A 79 5.30 -12.39 -8.37
CA GLY A 79 5.19 -11.16 -7.58
C GLY A 79 4.10 -11.17 -6.51
N THR A 80 2.97 -11.86 -6.74
CA THR A 80 1.84 -11.89 -5.80
C THR A 80 2.21 -12.44 -4.42
N PRO A 81 2.95 -13.57 -4.30
CA PRO A 81 3.48 -14.02 -3.02
C PRO A 81 4.32 -12.96 -2.30
N TRP A 82 5.14 -12.19 -3.01
CA TRP A 82 5.97 -11.16 -2.38
C TRP A 82 5.17 -10.04 -1.75
N ILE A 83 4.07 -9.64 -2.40
CA ILE A 83 3.14 -8.65 -1.85
C ILE A 83 2.50 -9.19 -0.57
N LYS A 84 2.05 -10.45 -0.59
CA LYS A 84 1.46 -11.12 0.59
C LYS A 84 2.46 -11.19 1.74
N ASP A 85 3.65 -11.73 1.49
CA ASP A 85 4.68 -11.92 2.51
C ASP A 85 5.14 -10.57 3.08
N ALA A 86 5.28 -9.54 2.23
CA ALA A 86 5.59 -8.18 2.69
C ALA A 86 4.50 -7.56 3.56
N TRP A 87 3.23 -7.92 3.37
CA TRP A 87 2.15 -7.51 4.27
C TRP A 87 2.16 -8.29 5.59
N GLU A 88 2.43 -9.60 5.55
CA GLU A 88 2.48 -10.44 6.76
C GLU A 88 3.66 -10.10 7.66
N ASP A 89 4.78 -9.65 7.09
CA ASP A 89 5.96 -9.23 7.84
C ASP A 89 5.84 -7.83 8.47
N LEU A 90 4.84 -7.04 8.07
CA LEU A 90 4.64 -5.71 8.62
C LEU A 90 4.00 -5.78 10.01
N PRO A 91 4.68 -5.28 11.06
CA PRO A 91 4.09 -5.25 12.38
C PRO A 91 2.85 -4.36 12.40
N ALA A 92 1.78 -4.83 13.05
CA ALA A 92 0.57 -4.04 13.23
C ALA A 92 0.83 -2.70 13.95
N THR A 93 1.90 -2.63 14.76
CA THR A 93 2.34 -1.39 15.42
C THR A 93 2.76 -0.31 14.41
N ILE A 94 3.36 -0.67 13.28
CA ILE A 94 3.72 0.28 12.21
C ILE A 94 2.45 0.88 11.60
N ILE A 95 1.42 0.07 11.40
CA ILE A 95 0.12 0.54 10.88
C ILE A 95 -0.50 1.52 11.87
N GLN A 96 -0.54 1.17 13.17
CA GLN A 96 -1.07 2.07 14.20
C GLN A 96 -0.31 3.39 14.28
N ILE A 97 1.03 3.35 14.27
CA ILE A 97 1.89 4.54 14.29
C ILE A 97 1.62 5.42 13.07
N ALA A 98 1.46 4.83 11.89
CA ALA A 98 1.18 5.56 10.66
C ALA A 98 -0.09 6.42 10.78
N PHE A 99 -1.18 5.85 11.30
CA PHE A 99 -2.43 6.56 11.51
C PHE A 99 -2.28 7.71 12.52
N LYS A 100 -1.59 7.45 13.65
CA LYS A 100 -1.34 8.46 14.69
C LYS A 100 -0.48 9.62 14.19
N ILE A 101 0.61 9.35 13.46
CA ILE A 101 1.47 10.39 12.88
C ILE A 101 0.70 11.24 11.85
N CYS A 102 -0.25 10.63 11.13
CA CYS A 102 -1.12 11.35 10.21
C CYS A 102 -2.29 12.07 10.89
N CYS A 103 -2.36 12.08 12.23
CA CYS A 103 -3.45 12.65 13.02
C CYS A 103 -4.82 12.04 12.66
N ILE A 104 -4.84 10.77 12.26
CA ILE A 104 -6.07 10.03 11.94
C ILE A 104 -6.38 9.13 13.14
N SER A 105 -7.30 9.57 13.98
CA SER A 105 -7.83 8.78 15.10
C SER A 105 -9.34 8.96 15.21
N ASN A 106 -10.01 7.97 15.79
CA ASN A 106 -11.42 8.08 16.21
C ASN A 106 -11.55 8.67 17.63
N ALA A 107 -10.44 8.77 18.38
CA ALA A 107 -10.44 9.33 19.72
C ALA A 107 -10.43 10.86 19.66
N LEU A 108 -11.28 11.50 20.47
CA LEU A 108 -11.38 12.97 20.53
C LEU A 108 -10.10 13.63 21.04
N ASP A 109 -9.27 12.90 21.79
CA ASP A 109 -7.97 13.35 22.31
C ASP A 109 -6.79 13.03 21.37
N GLY A 110 -7.06 12.44 20.20
CA GLY A 110 -6.04 12.08 19.22
C GLY A 110 -5.17 10.87 19.59
N THR A 111 -5.53 10.11 20.63
CA THR A 111 -4.83 8.87 21.02
C THR A 111 -5.07 7.68 20.10
#